data_AF-A0A2V9PHC9-F1
#
_entry.id   AF-A0A2V9PHC9-F1
#
_cell.length_a   1.000
_cell.length_b   1.000
_cell.length_c   1.000
_cell.angle_alpha   90.00
_cell.angle_beta   90.00
_cell.angle_gamma   90.00
#
_symmetry.space_group_name_H-M   'P 1'
#
loop_
_entity.id
_entity.type
_entity.pdbx_description
1 polymer ?
#
loop_
_entity_poly.entity_id
_entity_poly.type
_entity_poly.pdbx_seq_one_letter_code
_entity_poly.pdbx_strand_id
1 'polypeptide(L)'
;MEFMDEALYVIRPSPRAEDLQLENFRVESLFRRALELEISAADSVSNRFELEPTRSVLHRGVASLALRIGDVETAKRYIAAASQGNPPFEIQQELDEIHNQVLMREALTKRSRKSSAIRTGTSQTLVKETINKYTARFP
;
A
#
# COMPACT_ATOMS: atom_id res chain seq x y z
N MET A 1 -42.84 -31.17 11.79
CA MET A 1 -42.56 -30.00 10.95
C MET A 1 -42.12 -28.89 11.87
N GLU A 2 -40.82 -28.83 12.15
CA GLU A 2 -40.12 -27.56 12.32
C GLU A 2 -38.66 -27.86 12.00
N PHE A 3 -38.28 -27.40 10.82
CA PHE A 3 -37.00 -27.63 10.18
C PHE A 3 -36.02 -26.55 10.66
N MET A 4 -34.79 -26.97 10.95
CA MET A 4 -33.57 -26.21 10.67
C MET A 4 -33.45 -24.80 11.28
N ASP A 5 -32.95 -24.72 12.51
CA ASP A 5 -32.37 -23.48 13.06
C ASP A 5 -30.88 -23.67 13.44
N GLU A 6 -30.18 -24.52 12.69
CA GLU A 6 -28.77 -24.89 12.94
C GLU A 6 -27.82 -24.42 11.81
N ALA A 7 -28.11 -23.30 11.15
CA ALA A 7 -27.34 -22.91 9.95
C ALA A 7 -26.94 -21.43 9.85
N LEU A 8 -26.85 -20.67 10.95
CA LEU A 8 -26.27 -19.33 10.88
C LEU A 8 -25.56 -18.92 12.19
N TYR A 9 -24.58 -19.71 12.65
CA TYR A 9 -23.50 -19.15 13.47
C TYR A 9 -22.66 -18.25 12.56
N VAL A 10 -23.21 -17.07 12.25
CA VAL A 10 -22.47 -15.96 11.65
C VAL A 10 -21.26 -15.78 12.54
N ILE A 11 -20.08 -15.88 11.96
CA ILE A 11 -18.81 -15.52 12.59
C ILE A 11 -18.93 -14.03 12.94
N ARG A 12 -19.59 -13.70 14.05
CA ARG A 12 -19.49 -12.38 14.65
C ARG A 12 -18.07 -12.30 15.16
N PRO A 13 -17.27 -11.32 14.71
CA PRO A 13 -15.97 -11.11 15.32
C PRO A 13 -16.16 -11.00 16.84
N SER A 14 -15.26 -11.63 17.60
CA SER A 14 -15.23 -11.49 19.06
C SER A 14 -15.26 -9.99 19.40
N PRO A 15 -15.94 -9.54 20.48
CA PRO A 15 -16.03 -8.12 20.85
C PRO A 15 -14.68 -7.40 20.83
N ARG A 16 -13.62 -8.12 21.22
CA ARG A 16 -12.23 -7.64 21.21
C ARG A 16 -11.67 -7.36 19.82
N ALA A 17 -12.14 -8.06 18.79
CA ALA A 17 -11.72 -7.84 17.40
C ALA A 17 -12.42 -6.62 16.78
N GLU A 18 -13.67 -6.32 17.16
CA GLU A 18 -14.37 -5.11 16.72
C GLU A 18 -13.70 -3.85 17.28
N ASP A 19 -13.34 -3.86 18.57
CA ASP A 19 -12.61 -2.76 19.22
C ASP A 19 -11.26 -2.49 18.53
N LEU A 20 -10.49 -3.54 18.25
CA LEU A 20 -9.20 -3.43 17.56
C LEU A 20 -9.35 -2.92 16.12
N GLN A 21 -10.41 -3.32 15.41
CA GLN A 21 -10.69 -2.81 14.07
C GLN A 21 -11.05 -1.33 14.08
N LEU A 22 -11.86 -0.90 15.07
CA LEU A 22 -12.22 0.49 15.24
C LEU A 22 -11.00 1.36 15.58
N GLU A 23 -10.12 0.88 16.47
CA GLU A 23 -8.86 1.55 16.80
C GLU A 23 -7.96 1.67 15.57
N ASN A 24 -7.79 0.60 14.79
CA ASN A 24 -6.99 0.61 13.57
C ASN A 24 -7.52 1.61 12.54
N PHE A 25 -8.84 1.65 12.34
CA PHE A 25 -9.47 2.64 11.45
C PHE A 25 -9.20 4.07 11.92
N ARG A 26 -9.30 4.31 13.23
CA ARG A 26 -9.00 5.62 13.83
C ARG A 26 -7.53 6.00 13.62
N VAL A 27 -6.61 5.09 13.86
CA VAL A 27 -5.17 5.30 13.64
C VAL A 27 -4.87 5.64 12.18
N GLU A 28 -5.46 4.91 11.24
CA GLU A 28 -5.29 5.20 9.81
C GLU A 28 -5.84 6.59 9.45
N SER A 29 -7.01 6.96 9.97
CA SER A 29 -7.59 8.29 9.73
C SER A 29 -6.69 9.42 10.24
N LEU A 30 -6.05 9.22 11.40
CA LEU A 30 -5.11 10.19 11.97
C LEU A 30 -3.85 10.31 11.12
N PHE A 31 -3.33 9.20 10.59
CA PHE A 31 -2.18 9.25 9.69
C PHE A 31 -2.51 9.95 8.37
N ARG A 32 -3.70 9.72 7.80
CA ARG A 32 -4.13 10.46 6.60
C ARG A 32 -4.22 11.95 6.89
N ARG A 33 -4.80 12.33 8.03
CA ARG A 33 -4.89 13.75 8.42
C ARG A 33 -3.51 14.37 8.64
N ALA A 34 -2.60 13.65 9.29
CA ALA A 34 -1.22 14.10 9.47
C ALA A 34 -0.51 14.28 8.12
N LEU A 35 -0.72 13.35 7.18
CA LEU A 35 -0.16 13.43 5.83
C LEU A 35 -0.65 14.67 5.08
N GLU A 36 -1.94 15.01 5.15
CA GLU A 36 -2.49 16.22 4.52
C GLU A 36 -1.82 17.50 5.04
N LEU A 37 -1.59 17.58 6.35
CA LEU A 37 -0.94 18.72 6.98
C LEU A 37 0.53 18.82 6.59
N GLU A 38 1.24 17.69 6.58
CA GLU A 38 2.65 17.62 6.17
C GLU A 38 2.82 17.97 4.69
N ILE A 39 1.92 17.51 3.81
CA ILE A 39 1.90 17.89 2.39
C ILE A 39 1.75 19.40 2.26
N SER A 40 0.79 19.98 2.97
CA SER A 40 0.55 21.44 2.93
C SER A 40 1.79 22.22 3.39
N ALA A 41 2.46 21.73 4.44
CA ALA A 41 3.69 22.33 4.94
C ALA A 41 4.85 22.19 3.94
N ALA A 42 5.10 20.99 3.41
CA ALA A 42 6.16 20.72 2.45
C ALA A 42 5.98 21.52 1.16
N ASP A 43 4.75 21.59 0.65
CA ASP A 43 4.42 22.33 -0.57
C ASP A 43 4.65 23.83 -0.39
N SER A 44 4.37 24.38 0.80
CA SER A 44 4.61 25.80 1.11
C SER A 44 6.08 26.22 1.02
N VAL A 45 7.00 25.27 1.13
CA VAL A 45 8.46 25.49 1.08
C VAL A 45 9.14 24.81 -0.11
N SER A 46 8.38 24.18 -1.03
CA SER A 46 8.93 23.27 -2.06
C SER A 46 9.97 23.93 -2.99
N ASN A 47 9.79 25.21 -3.32
CA ASN A 47 10.72 25.97 -4.17
C ASN A 47 11.71 26.85 -3.37
N ARG A 48 11.72 26.74 -2.04
CA ARG A 48 12.53 27.58 -1.14
C ARG A 48 13.78 26.83 -0.72
N PHE A 49 14.77 26.77 -1.61
CA PHE A 49 16.01 26.02 -1.39
C PHE A 49 16.88 26.59 -0.27
N GLU A 50 16.76 27.88 -0.03
CA GLU A 50 17.39 28.61 1.06
C GLU A 50 16.90 28.19 2.45
N LEU A 51 15.75 27.49 2.55
CA LEU A 51 15.19 26.99 3.80
C LEU A 51 15.66 25.58 4.17
N GLU A 52 16.75 25.10 3.60
CA GLU A 52 17.38 23.88 4.13
C GLU A 52 17.90 24.13 5.56
N PRO A 53 17.72 23.16 6.48
CA PRO A 53 17.24 21.78 6.26
C PRO A 53 15.72 21.62 6.33
N THR A 54 14.97 22.66 6.71
CA THR A 54 13.53 22.59 6.94
C THR A 54 12.77 22.05 5.73
N ARG A 55 13.17 22.43 4.50
CA ARG A 55 12.56 21.89 3.27
C ARG A 55 12.69 20.37 3.21
N SER A 56 13.90 19.84 3.27
CA SER A 56 14.13 18.40 3.20
C SER A 56 13.53 17.62 4.38
N VAL A 57 13.54 18.19 5.59
CA VAL A 57 12.86 17.64 6.79
C VAL A 57 11.38 17.36 6.51
N LEU A 58 10.66 18.33 5.93
CA LEU A 58 9.23 18.24 5.65
C LEU A 58 8.94 17.24 4.52
N HIS A 59 9.72 17.28 3.43
CA HIS A 59 9.54 16.33 2.33
C HIS A 59 9.80 14.88 2.78
N ARG A 60 10.84 14.65 3.61
CA ARG A 60 11.11 13.35 4.24
C ARG A 60 9.97 12.92 5.15
N GLY A 61 9.37 13.85 5.90
CA GLY A 61 8.19 13.60 6.75
C GLY A 61 6.98 13.11 5.95
N VAL A 62 6.65 13.82 4.86
CA VAL A 62 5.60 13.42 3.92
C VAL A 62 5.87 12.02 3.37
N ALA A 63 7.10 11.76 2.90
CA ALA A 63 7.45 10.47 2.32
C ALA A 63 7.28 9.31 3.31
N SER A 64 7.70 9.52 4.57
CA SER A 64 7.56 8.54 5.65
C SER A 64 6.09 8.24 5.99
N LEU A 65 5.26 9.28 6.13
CA LEU A 65 3.83 9.11 6.42
C LEU A 65 3.06 8.45 5.26
N ALA A 66 3.33 8.89 4.03
CA ALA A 66 2.73 8.31 2.83
C ALA A 66 3.04 6.82 2.73
N LEU A 67 4.31 6.44 2.95
CA LEU A 67 4.71 5.05 2.98
C LEU A 67 3.98 4.28 4.10
N ARG A 68 3.83 4.85 5.29
CA ARG A 68 3.13 4.20 6.41
C ARG A 68 1.69 3.82 6.07
N ILE A 69 0.95 4.67 5.35
CA ILE A 69 -0.44 4.39 4.95
C ILE A 69 -0.57 3.67 3.60
N GLY A 70 0.55 3.30 2.96
CA GLY A 70 0.54 2.56 1.70
C GLY A 70 0.47 3.42 0.44
N ASP A 71 0.53 4.74 0.56
CA ASP A 71 0.59 5.65 -0.57
C ASP A 71 2.03 5.76 -1.12
N VAL A 72 2.40 4.74 -1.90
CA VAL A 72 3.74 4.62 -2.48
C VAL A 72 4.03 5.72 -3.50
N GLU A 73 3.01 6.20 -4.21
CA GLU A 73 3.20 7.22 -5.25
C GLU A 73 3.53 8.58 -4.63
N THR A 74 2.78 8.99 -3.60
CA THR A 74 3.08 10.20 -2.84
C THR A 74 4.47 10.10 -2.21
N ALA A 75 4.84 8.95 -1.63
CA ALA A 75 6.18 8.78 -1.06
C ALA A 75 7.30 9.05 -2.09
N LYS A 76 7.19 8.48 -3.30
CA LYS A 76 8.16 8.69 -4.38
C LYS A 76 8.27 10.14 -4.80
N ARG A 77 7.12 10.81 -4.94
CA ARG A 77 7.07 12.22 -5.34
C ARG A 77 7.87 13.09 -4.39
N TYR A 78 7.66 12.93 -3.09
CA TYR A 78 8.33 13.77 -2.09
C TYR A 78 9.80 13.39 -1.86
N ILE A 79 10.17 12.13 -2.05
CA ILE A 79 11.60 11.75 -2.09
C ILE A 79 12.30 12.47 -3.25
N ALA A 80 11.72 12.39 -4.46
CA ALA A 80 12.29 13.04 -5.63
C ALA A 80 12.41 14.57 -5.44
N ALA A 81 11.37 15.20 -4.88
CA ALA A 81 11.38 16.63 -4.60
C ALA A 81 12.41 17.02 -3.50
N ALA A 82 12.59 16.19 -2.47
CA ALA A 82 13.63 16.42 -1.47
C ALA A 82 15.03 16.39 -2.10
N SER A 83 15.29 15.41 -2.98
CA SER A 83 16.57 15.21 -3.67
C SER A 83 16.90 16.29 -4.71
N GLN A 84 15.98 17.20 -5.05
CA GLN A 84 16.28 18.30 -5.96
C GLN A 84 17.12 19.43 -5.34
N GLY A 85 17.19 19.52 -4.01
CA GLY A 85 18.08 20.47 -3.36
C GLY A 85 19.29 19.81 -2.72
N ASN A 86 19.72 20.35 -1.59
CA ASN A 86 20.91 19.88 -0.89
C ASN A 86 20.55 19.47 0.55
N PRO A 87 19.83 18.34 0.73
CA PRO A 87 19.51 17.84 2.06
C PRO A 87 20.80 17.55 2.84
N PRO A 88 20.83 17.82 4.15
CA PRO A 88 21.89 17.34 5.03
C PRO A 88 22.07 15.82 4.93
N PHE A 89 23.28 15.35 5.23
CA PHE A 89 23.66 13.95 5.09
C PHE A 89 22.70 13.00 5.82
N GLU A 90 22.32 13.32 7.05
CA GLU A 90 21.42 12.48 7.86
C GLU A 90 20.04 12.35 7.19
N ILE A 91 19.53 13.46 6.63
CA ILE A 91 18.23 13.47 5.95
C ILE A 91 18.32 12.71 4.62
N GLN A 92 19.44 12.82 3.91
CA GLN A 92 19.67 12.04 2.70
C GLN A 92 19.68 10.53 3.00
N GLN A 93 20.33 10.10 4.09
CA GLN A 93 20.31 8.70 4.51
C GLN A 93 18.90 8.20 4.79
N GLU A 94 18.11 8.98 5.54
CA GLU A 94 16.71 8.64 5.80
C GLU A 94 15.88 8.57 4.51
N LEU A 95 16.09 9.48 3.55
CA LEU A 95 15.42 9.44 2.26
C LEU A 95 15.77 8.18 1.47
N ASP A 96 17.04 7.76 1.49
CA ASP A 96 17.50 6.54 0.82
C ASP A 96 16.87 5.29 1.45
N GLU A 97 16.76 5.25 2.78
CA GLU A 97 16.06 4.18 3.49
C GLU A 97 14.58 4.09 3.09
N ILE A 98 13.88 5.23 3.03
CA ILE A 98 12.48 5.27 2.60
C ILE A 98 12.36 4.83 1.13
N HIS A 99 13.27 5.28 0.26
CA HIS A 99 13.31 4.89 -1.14
C HIS A 99 13.48 3.37 -1.31
N ASN A 100 14.38 2.76 -0.54
CA ASN A 100 14.58 1.31 -0.55
C ASN A 100 13.31 0.55 -0.15
N GLN A 101 12.57 1.04 0.85
CA GLN A 101 11.29 0.45 1.24
C GLN A 101 10.23 0.57 0.15
N VAL A 102 10.17 1.71 -0.54
CA VAL A 102 9.31 1.92 -1.71
C VAL A 102 9.61 0.88 -2.80
N LEU A 103 10.89 0.72 -3.17
CA LEU A 103 11.31 -0.25 -4.19
C LEU A 103 10.92 -1.69 -3.80
N MET A 104 11.11 -2.05 -2.54
CA MET A 104 10.73 -3.36 -2.03
C MET A 104 9.22 -3.61 -2.17
N ARG A 105 8.38 -2.64 -1.78
CA ARG A 105 6.91 -2.76 -1.92
C ARG A 105 6.46 -2.89 -3.38
N GLU A 106 7.07 -2.14 -4.28
CA GLU A 106 6.79 -2.26 -5.71
C GLU A 106 7.17 -3.64 -6.25
N ALA A 107 8.35 -4.16 -5.87
CA ALA A 107 8.81 -5.48 -6.28
C ALA A 107 7.86 -6.59 -5.81
N LEU A 108 7.39 -6.52 -4.56
CA LEU A 108 6.41 -7.45 -4.01
C LEU A 108 5.07 -7.39 -4.75
N THR A 109 4.61 -6.19 -5.11
CA THR A 109 3.34 -6.00 -5.84
C THR A 109 3.44 -6.49 -7.29
N LYS A 110 4.58 -6.27 -7.95
CA LYS A 110 4.83 -6.81 -9.30
C LYS A 110 4.86 -8.34 -9.28
N ARG A 111 5.44 -8.94 -8.23
CA ARG A 111 5.48 -10.41 -8.05
C ARG A 111 4.10 -11.00 -7.82
N SER A 112 3.28 -10.41 -6.95
CA SER A 112 1.92 -10.90 -6.69
C SER A 112 1.06 -10.90 -7.94
N ARG A 113 1.15 -9.84 -8.77
CA ARG A 113 0.46 -9.75 -10.07
C ARG A 113 0.88 -10.86 -11.04
N LYS A 114 2.19 -11.12 -11.18
CA LYS A 114 2.70 -12.20 -12.04
C LYS A 114 2.22 -13.58 -11.57
N SER A 115 2.30 -13.87 -10.28
CA SER A 115 1.83 -15.15 -9.72
C SER A 115 0.33 -15.36 -9.87
N SER A 116 -0.48 -14.30 -9.74
CA SER A 116 -1.93 -14.37 -9.99
C SER A 116 -2.26 -14.61 -11.47
N ALA A 117 -1.57 -13.91 -12.39
CA ALA A 117 -1.77 -14.09 -13.83
C ALA A 117 -1.40 -15.49 -14.31
N ILE A 118 -0.34 -16.09 -13.73
CA ILE A 118 0.04 -17.48 -14.01
C ILE A 118 -1.07 -18.43 -13.54
N ARG A 119 -1.59 -18.27 -12.31
CA ARG A 119 -2.67 -19.14 -11.80
C ARG A 119 -3.93 -19.08 -12.67
N THR A 120 -4.38 -17.89 -13.08
CA THR A 120 -5.59 -17.74 -13.91
C THR A 120 -5.39 -18.29 -15.32
N GLY A 121 -4.21 -18.11 -15.92
CA GLY A 121 -3.91 -18.62 -17.26
C GLY A 121 -3.81 -20.15 -17.31
N THR A 122 -3.11 -20.76 -16.35
CA THR A 122 -2.94 -22.23 -16.34
C THR A 122 -4.23 -22.97 -15.98
N SER A 123 -5.02 -22.45 -15.03
CA SER A 123 -6.32 -23.06 -14.68
C SER A 123 -7.34 -22.98 -15.81
N GLN A 124 -7.45 -21.85 -16.53
CA GLN A 124 -8.37 -21.76 -17.68
C GLN A 124 -7.96 -22.65 -18.85
N THR A 125 -6.66 -22.82 -19.07
CA THR A 125 -6.13 -23.67 -20.15
C THR A 125 -6.38 -25.15 -19.85
N LEU A 126 -6.07 -25.59 -18.62
CA LEU A 126 -6.33 -26.96 -18.17
C LEU A 126 -7.83 -27.29 -18.17
N VAL A 127 -8.70 -26.38 -17.73
CA VAL A 127 -10.16 -26.60 -17.75
C VAL A 127 -10.67 -26.70 -19.19
N LYS A 128 -10.24 -25.81 -20.10
CA LYS A 128 -10.63 -25.88 -21.53
C LYS A 128 -10.14 -27.16 -22.20
N GLU A 129 -8.91 -27.57 -21.93
CA GLU A 129 -8.31 -28.78 -22.50
C GLU A 129 -9.01 -30.04 -21.98
N THR A 130 -9.37 -30.05 -20.69
CA THR A 130 -10.16 -31.13 -20.09
C THR A 130 -11.55 -31.21 -20.74
N ILE A 131 -12.26 -30.09 -20.86
CA ILE A 131 -13.60 -30.05 -21.50
C ILE A 131 -13.52 -30.56 -22.94
N ASN A 132 -12.58 -30.05 -23.76
CA ASN A 132 -12.42 -30.49 -25.16
C ASN A 132 -12.12 -31.99 -25.29
N LYS A 133 -11.32 -32.55 -24.37
CA LYS A 133 -11.01 -33.99 -24.36
C LYS A 133 -12.25 -34.85 -24.09
N TYR A 134 -13.22 -34.36 -23.33
CA TYR A 134 -14.46 -35.07 -23.05
C TYR A 134 -15.52 -34.85 -24.14
N THR A 135 -15.64 -33.65 -24.73
CA THR A 135 -16.57 -33.41 -25.86
C THR A 135 -16.13 -34.08 -27.15
N ALA A 136 -14.83 -34.27 -27.40
CA ALA A 136 -14.33 -34.99 -28.58
C ALA A 136 -14.53 -36.52 -28.51
N ARG A 137 -15.02 -37.05 -27.37
CA ARG A 137 -15.14 -38.50 -27.13
C ARG A 137 -16.59 -39.04 -27.19
N PHE A 138 -17.56 -38.17 -27.40
CA PHE A 138 -18.97 -38.53 -27.58
C PHE A 138 -19.50 -37.91 -28.88
N PRO A 139 -19.68 -38.71 -29.96
CA PRO A 139 -20.36 -38.26 -31.18
C PRO A 139 -21.87 -38.09 -30.97
#